data_AF-A0A4Q1EZM3-F1
#
_entry.id   AF-A0A4Q1EZM3-F1
#
_cell.length_a   1.000
_cell.length_b   1.000
_cell.length_c   1.000
_cell.angle_alpha   90.00
_cell.angle_beta   90.00
_cell.angle_gamma   90.00
#
_symmetry.space_group_name_H-M   'P 1'
#
loop_
_entity.id
_entity.type
_entity.pdbx_description
1 polymer ?
#
loop_
_entity_poly.entity_id
_entity_poly.type
_entity_poly.pdbx_seq_one_letter_code
_entity_poly.pdbx_strand_id
1 'polypeptide(L)'
;MRIPLGVSHQGEMYFQTYRKYTNKKDNGYDPDQYSRFCKVLNYGRFIYFEENMKGLWSKAFLGALSPLTYSINGKTKGIVLDLENKEFNILQNCIDLNDFLLKHDLPEIQCNSETFTIGDLRAKIEEINLSYR
;
A
#
# COMPACT_ATOMS: atom_id res chain seq x y z
N MET A 1 4.68 22.84 -7.80
CA MET A 1 4.02 21.53 -7.56
C MET A 1 5.09 20.44 -7.74
N ARG A 2 5.22 19.44 -6.86
CA ARG A 2 6.26 18.39 -6.97
C ARG A 2 5.61 17.03 -7.21
N ILE A 3 5.29 16.71 -8.46
CA ILE A 3 4.53 15.51 -8.90
C ILE A 3 5.35 14.24 -8.60
N PRO A 4 4.73 13.11 -8.16
CA PRO A 4 5.47 11.86 -8.00
C PRO A 4 6.03 11.43 -9.35
N LEU A 5 7.32 11.09 -9.38
CA LEU A 5 8.02 10.76 -10.62
C LEU A 5 7.83 9.27 -10.93
N GLY A 6 7.32 8.98 -12.12
CA GLY A 6 7.32 7.64 -12.71
C GLY A 6 8.51 7.47 -13.65
N VAL A 7 9.20 6.33 -13.58
CA VAL A 7 10.31 5.98 -14.46
C VAL A 7 10.02 4.65 -15.12
N SER A 8 10.24 4.57 -16.45
CA SER A 8 10.31 3.30 -17.16
C SER A 8 11.77 2.93 -17.37
N HIS A 9 12.17 1.74 -16.91
CA HIS A 9 13.51 1.22 -17.08
C HIS A 9 13.45 -0.27 -17.43
N GLN A 10 14.05 -0.66 -18.56
CA GLN A 10 14.09 -2.05 -19.05
C GLN A 10 12.71 -2.72 -19.17
N GLY A 11 11.68 -1.96 -19.55
CA GLY A 11 10.31 -2.48 -19.70
C GLY A 11 9.52 -2.56 -18.39
N GLU A 12 10.11 -2.13 -17.27
CA GLU A 12 9.47 -2.11 -15.96
C GLU A 12 9.17 -0.68 -15.53
N MET A 13 8.06 -0.49 -14.81
CA MET A 13 7.65 0.81 -14.29
C MET A 13 8.00 0.94 -12.82
N TYR A 14 8.44 2.14 -12.43
CA TYR A 14 8.82 2.47 -11.08
C TYR A 14 8.20 3.80 -10.66
N PHE A 15 7.67 3.87 -9.43
CA PHE A 15 7.13 5.10 -8.86
C PHE A 15 7.98 5.60 -7.69
N GLN A 16 8.31 6.88 -7.71
CA GLN A 16 8.95 7.52 -6.57
C GLN A 16 7.97 7.69 -5.43
N THR A 17 8.32 7.14 -4.27
CA THR A 17 7.50 7.23 -3.08
C THR A 17 7.76 8.56 -2.36
N TYR A 18 6.69 9.32 -2.07
CA TYR A 18 6.77 10.68 -1.53
C TYR A 18 5.79 10.89 -0.36
N ARG A 19 6.33 11.34 0.78
CA ARG A 19 5.57 11.70 2.01
C ARG A 19 4.49 12.77 1.83
N LYS A 20 4.54 13.54 0.74
CA LYS A 20 3.64 14.70 0.54
C LYS A 20 2.26 14.31 0.00
N TYR A 21 2.11 13.10 -0.56
CA TYR A 21 0.86 12.62 -1.17
C TYR A 21 0.06 11.67 -0.29
N THR A 22 0.62 11.25 0.85
CA THR A 22 -0.13 10.54 1.88
C THR A 22 -1.00 11.53 2.65
N ASN A 23 -2.28 11.22 2.82
CA ASN A 23 -3.24 12.06 3.51
C ASN A 23 -2.67 12.43 4.90
N LYS A 24 -2.78 13.70 5.33
CA LYS A 24 -2.28 14.11 6.67
C LYS A 24 -2.97 13.37 7.81
N LYS A 25 -4.12 12.74 7.55
CA LYS A 25 -4.85 11.87 8.47
C LYS A 25 -4.38 10.41 8.46
N ASP A 26 -3.63 9.99 7.43
CA ASP A 26 -3.06 8.64 7.32
C ASP A 26 -1.73 8.57 8.07
N ASN A 27 -1.83 8.15 9.34
CA ASN A 27 -0.70 7.84 10.19
C ASN A 27 0.04 6.59 9.67
N GLY A 28 0.90 6.72 8.66
CA GLY A 28 1.57 5.53 8.10
C GLY A 28 2.91 5.73 7.37
N TYR A 29 3.27 6.95 6.97
CA TYR A 29 4.39 7.12 6.03
C TYR A 29 5.69 7.60 6.69
N ASP A 30 6.49 6.66 7.21
CA ASP A 30 7.91 6.87 7.57
C ASP A 30 8.79 5.85 6.82
N PRO A 31 9.25 6.16 5.60
CA PRO A 31 10.05 5.23 4.81
C PRO A 31 11.43 5.00 5.45
N ASP A 32 11.92 3.76 5.38
CA ASP A 32 13.24 3.37 5.91
C ASP A 32 14.41 4.17 5.32
N GLN A 33 14.23 4.68 4.10
CA GLN A 33 15.13 5.60 3.41
C GLN A 33 14.31 6.55 2.53
N TYR A 34 14.70 7.83 2.51
CA TYR A 34 14.04 8.85 1.70
C TYR A 34 14.33 8.65 0.20
N SER A 35 13.31 8.80 -0.65
CA SER A 35 13.39 8.81 -2.13
C SER A 35 13.75 7.48 -2.80
N ARG A 36 12.98 6.43 -2.54
CA ARG A 36 13.08 5.16 -3.31
C ARG A 36 12.07 5.15 -4.46
N PHE A 37 12.48 4.45 -5.53
CA PHE A 37 11.60 4.06 -6.62
C PHE A 37 11.10 2.65 -6.34
N CYS A 38 9.79 2.48 -6.18
CA CYS A 38 9.17 1.17 -6.03
C CYS A 38 8.77 0.63 -7.40
N LYS A 39 9.19 -0.60 -7.69
CA LYS A 39 8.80 -1.32 -8.88
C LYS A 39 7.31 -1.66 -8.82
N VAL A 40 6.61 -1.45 -9.92
CA VAL A 40 5.24 -1.89 -10.11
C VAL A 40 5.21 -3.41 -10.27
N LEU A 41 4.36 -4.06 -9.46
CA LEU A 41 4.16 -5.49 -9.45
C LEU A 41 2.93 -5.91 -10.25
N ASN A 42 1.91 -5.04 -10.32
CA ASN A 42 0.71 -5.30 -11.10
C ASN A 42 0.24 -4.08 -11.89
N TYR A 43 -0.23 -4.34 -13.11
CA TYR A 43 -0.77 -3.37 -14.05
C TYR A 43 -2.22 -3.73 -14.41
N GLY A 44 -3.08 -2.73 -14.56
CA GLY A 44 -4.49 -2.85 -14.92
C GLY A 44 -5.24 -1.56 -14.61
N ARG A 45 -6.51 -1.67 -14.18
CA ARG A 45 -7.28 -0.54 -13.61
C ARG A 45 -6.52 0.12 -12.46
N PHE A 46 -5.91 -0.71 -11.62
CA PHE A 46 -5.10 -0.30 -10.48
C PHE A 46 -3.62 -0.61 -10.74
N ILE A 47 -2.74 0.35 -10.49
CA ILE A 47 -1.30 0.09 -10.47
C ILE A 47 -0.91 -0.27 -9.03
N TYR A 48 -0.29 -1.44 -8.86
CA TYR A 48 0.09 -1.94 -7.53
C TYR A 48 1.59 -2.06 -7.36
N PHE A 49 2.08 -1.59 -6.21
CA PHE A 49 3.46 -1.75 -5.79
C PHE A 49 3.54 -1.90 -4.27
N GLU A 50 4.67 -2.40 -3.79
CA GLU A 50 4.91 -2.63 -2.37
C GLU A 50 6.09 -1.80 -1.88
N GLU A 51 5.98 -1.29 -0.67
CA GLU A 51 7.07 -0.56 -0.01
C GLU A 51 7.26 -1.05 1.42
N ASN A 52 8.52 -1.25 1.80
CA ASN A 52 8.88 -1.45 3.20
C ASN A 52 8.91 -0.09 3.92
N MET A 53 7.89 0.17 4.73
CA MET A 53 7.75 1.37 5.56
C MET A 53 7.97 1.02 7.03
N LYS A 54 8.71 1.86 7.78
CA LYS A 54 8.66 1.81 9.24
C LYS A 54 7.43 2.59 9.69
N GLY A 55 6.70 2.07 10.68
CA GLY A 55 5.60 2.83 11.27
C GLY A 55 6.14 4.08 11.98
N LEU A 56 5.55 5.24 11.73
CA LEU A 56 5.82 6.51 12.43
C LEU A 56 5.62 6.40 13.96
N TRP A 57 4.94 5.35 14.44
CA TRP A 57 4.72 5.04 15.85
C TRP A 57 5.90 4.31 16.54
N SER A 58 6.88 3.83 15.78
CA SER A 58 8.04 3.10 16.31
C SER A 58 9.04 3.98 17.10
N LYS A 59 8.93 5.31 17.03
CA LYS A 59 9.76 6.23 17.84
C LYS A 59 9.05 6.85 19.04
N ALA A 60 7.72 6.95 19.02
CA ALA A 60 6.96 7.65 20.07
C ALA A 60 6.23 6.71 21.06
N PHE A 61 5.98 5.44 20.70
CA PHE A 61 5.19 4.50 21.52
C PHE A 61 5.96 3.24 21.92
N LEU A 62 7.29 3.33 22.03
CA LEU A 62 8.14 2.30 22.64
C LEU A 62 8.55 2.66 24.08
N GLY A 63 7.76 3.50 24.75
CA GLY A 63 8.00 3.89 26.14
C GLY A 63 7.07 3.23 27.18
N ALA A 64 6.01 2.51 26.80
CA ALA A 64 4.94 2.25 27.76
C ALA A 64 4.21 0.89 27.74
N LEU A 65 4.23 0.05 26.71
CA LEU A 65 3.39 -1.17 26.70
C LEU A 65 4.10 -2.39 26.11
N SER A 66 3.78 -3.56 26.67
CA SER A 66 4.55 -4.81 26.73
C SER A 66 4.83 -5.52 25.39
N PRO A 67 5.79 -6.47 25.34
CA PRO A 67 6.40 -6.98 24.10
C PRO A 67 5.54 -7.95 23.26
N LEU A 68 4.27 -8.19 23.56
CA LEU A 68 3.60 -9.44 23.16
C LEU A 68 2.41 -9.33 22.18
N THR A 69 2.17 -8.20 21.54
CA THR A 69 1.08 -8.09 20.53
C THR A 69 1.55 -7.41 19.25
N TYR A 70 2.36 -8.12 18.47
CA TYR A 70 2.74 -7.75 17.10
C TYR A 70 2.59 -8.97 16.18
N SER A 71 1.38 -9.17 15.66
CA SER A 71 1.13 -9.93 14.44
C SER A 71 0.32 -8.96 13.57
N ILE A 72 0.85 -8.39 12.49
CA ILE A 72 1.35 -9.00 11.25
C ILE A 72 2.81 -8.56 11.01
N ASN A 73 3.58 -9.30 10.21
CA ASN A 73 5.00 -9.14 9.77
C ASN A 73 5.50 -7.74 9.28
N GLY A 74 4.92 -6.63 9.72
CA GLY A 74 5.62 -5.48 10.31
C GLY A 74 6.23 -4.40 9.42
N LYS A 75 6.56 -4.66 8.14
CA LYS A 75 7.29 -3.66 7.32
C LYS A 75 6.68 -3.36 5.96
N THR A 76 6.11 -4.34 5.27
CA THR A 76 5.65 -4.15 3.88
C THR A 76 4.21 -3.62 3.83
N LYS A 77 3.99 -2.54 3.08
CA LYS A 77 2.68 -1.94 2.80
C LYS A 77 2.39 -2.05 1.31
N GLY A 78 1.15 -2.39 0.97
CA GLY A 78 0.67 -2.35 -0.41
C GLY A 78 0.22 -0.94 -0.76
N ILE A 79 0.57 -0.48 -1.95
CA ILE A 79 0.15 0.82 -2.46
C ILE A 79 -0.57 0.59 -3.78
N VAL A 80 -1.78 1.13 -3.86
CA VAL A 80 -2.60 1.12 -5.06
C VAL A 80 -2.69 2.55 -5.59
N LEU A 81 -2.27 2.74 -6.83
CA LEU A 81 -2.58 3.93 -7.60
C LEU A 81 -3.82 3.65 -8.44
N ASP A 82 -4.89 4.38 -8.13
CA ASP A 82 -6.08 4.45 -8.95
C ASP A 82 -5.84 5.46 -10.09
N LEU A 83 -5.86 4.96 -11.33
CA LEU A 83 -5.64 5.78 -12.51
C LEU A 83 -6.84 6.67 -12.87
N GLU A 84 -8.06 6.21 -12.58
CA GLU A 84 -9.30 6.92 -12.86
C GLU A 84 -9.45 8.10 -11.91
N ASN A 85 -9.33 7.83 -10.61
CA ASN A 85 -9.48 8.83 -9.56
C ASN A 85 -8.20 9.62 -9.27
N LYS A 86 -7.04 9.16 -9.78
CA LYS A 86 -5.72 9.78 -9.59
C LYS A 86 -5.30 9.85 -8.12
N GLU A 87 -5.58 8.79 -7.38
CA GLU A 87 -5.35 8.69 -5.95
C GLU A 87 -4.41 7.55 -5.58
N PHE A 88 -3.58 7.77 -4.56
CA PHE A 88 -2.77 6.73 -3.94
C PHE A 88 -3.46 6.26 -2.66
N ASN A 89 -3.67 4.95 -2.56
CA ASN A 89 -4.24 4.29 -1.40
C ASN A 89 -3.19 3.36 -0.79
N ILE A 90 -2.96 3.50 0.51
CA ILE A 90 -2.05 2.61 1.25
C ILE A 90 -2.92 1.57 1.96
N LEU A 91 -2.71 0.31 1.62
CA LEU A 91 -3.49 -0.82 2.15
C LEU A 91 -2.57 -1.63 3.08
N GLN A 92 -2.90 -1.64 4.37
CA GLN A 92 -2.06 -2.24 5.42
C GLN A 92 -2.60 -3.58 5.91
N ASN A 93 -3.90 -3.81 5.75
CA ASN A 93 -4.62 -5.00 6.20
C ASN A 93 -5.88 -5.23 5.33
N CYS A 94 -6.65 -6.27 5.64
CA CYS A 94 -7.86 -6.57 4.87
C CYS A 94 -9.02 -5.59 5.09
N ILE A 95 -9.03 -4.85 6.21
CA ILE A 95 -10.05 -3.81 6.46
C ILE A 95 -9.83 -2.66 5.50
N ASP A 96 -8.58 -2.18 5.39
CA ASP A 96 -8.21 -1.13 4.43
C ASP A 96 -8.55 -1.56 2.98
N LEU A 97 -8.35 -2.84 2.66
CA LEU A 97 -8.74 -3.39 1.37
C LEU A 97 -10.25 -3.35 1.16
N ASN A 98 -11.08 -3.80 2.11
CA ASN A 98 -12.53 -3.76 1.96
C ASN A 98 -13.05 -2.32 1.84
N ASP A 99 -12.50 -1.38 2.61
CA ASP A 99 -12.83 0.05 2.48
C ASP A 99 -12.51 0.58 1.08
N PHE A 100 -11.37 0.16 0.51
CA PHE A 100 -10.99 0.49 -0.85
C PHE A 100 -11.96 -0.15 -1.87
N LEU A 101 -12.27 -1.44 -1.74
CA LEU A 101 -13.18 -2.14 -2.64
C LEU A 101 -14.58 -1.50 -2.65
N LEU A 102 -15.11 -1.20 -1.48
CA LEU A 102 -16.42 -0.56 -1.32
C LEU A 102 -16.49 0.79 -2.03
N LYS A 103 -15.45 1.62 -1.92
CA LYS A 103 -15.38 2.93 -2.60
C LYS A 103 -15.34 2.83 -4.13
N HIS A 104 -14.96 1.67 -4.66
CA HIS A 104 -14.88 1.41 -6.09
C HIS A 104 -16.00 0.50 -6.62
N ASP A 105 -17.06 0.32 -5.83
CA ASP A 105 -18.20 -0.55 -6.12
C ASP A 105 -17.80 -2.00 -6.43
N LEU A 106 -16.75 -2.49 -5.75
CA LEU A 106 -16.24 -3.85 -5.88
C LEU A 106 -16.69 -4.74 -4.71
N PRO A 107 -16.87 -6.06 -4.92
CA PRO A 107 -17.27 -6.97 -3.86
C PRO A 107 -16.22 -7.06 -2.77
N GLU A 108 -16.66 -6.92 -1.51
CA GLU A 108 -15.81 -7.14 -0.33
C GLU A 108 -15.33 -8.59 -0.23
N ILE A 109 -14.23 -8.80 0.49
CA ILE A 109 -13.73 -10.12 0.83
C ILE A 109 -14.03 -10.48 2.28
N GLN A 110 -14.03 -11.78 2.58
CA GLN A 110 -14.02 -12.24 3.95
C GLN A 110 -12.69 -11.85 4.62
N CYS A 111 -12.75 -10.86 5.50
CA CYS A 111 -11.56 -10.30 6.15
C CYS A 111 -11.29 -11.00 7.49
N ASN A 112 -10.15 -11.68 7.58
CA ASN A 112 -9.54 -12.07 8.84
C ASN A 112 -8.16 -11.41 8.94
N SER A 113 -8.07 -10.34 9.73
CA SER A 113 -6.84 -9.56 9.86
C SER A 113 -5.68 -10.33 10.49
N GLU A 114 -5.95 -11.40 11.25
CA GLU A 114 -4.89 -12.21 11.86
C GLU A 114 -4.14 -13.07 10.85
N THR A 115 -4.82 -13.49 9.78
CA THR A 115 -4.28 -14.39 8.76
C THR A 115 -3.97 -13.70 7.44
N PHE A 116 -4.47 -12.48 7.23
CA PHE A 116 -4.31 -11.75 5.97
C PHE A 116 -2.86 -11.27 5.78
N THR A 117 -2.31 -11.57 4.61
CA THR A 117 -0.92 -11.27 4.24
C THR A 117 -0.84 -10.27 3.10
N ILE A 118 0.35 -9.69 2.89
CA ILE A 118 0.63 -8.87 1.70
C ILE A 118 0.47 -9.68 0.39
N GLY A 119 0.70 -10.99 0.45
CA GLY A 119 0.48 -11.89 -0.68
C GLY A 119 -1.00 -11.98 -1.06
N ASP A 120 -1.89 -12.06 -0.08
CA ASP A 120 -3.34 -12.09 -0.30
C ASP A 120 -3.83 -10.77 -0.91
N LEU A 121 -3.32 -9.64 -0.40
CA LEU A 121 -3.59 -8.33 -0.98
C LEU A 121 -3.18 -8.27 -2.45
N ARG A 122 -1.93 -8.65 -2.75
CA ARG A 122 -1.39 -8.65 -4.11
C ARG A 122 -2.23 -9.51 -5.04
N ALA A 123 -2.56 -10.72 -4.61
CA ALA A 123 -3.37 -11.66 -5.40
C ALA A 123 -4.76 -11.08 -5.68
N LYS A 124 -5.38 -10.40 -4.70
CA LYS A 124 -6.71 -9.80 -4.91
C LYS A 124 -6.69 -8.64 -5.90
N ILE A 125 -5.70 -7.76 -5.81
CA ILE A 125 -5.55 -6.66 -6.79
C ILE A 125 -5.24 -7.22 -8.18
N GLU A 126 -4.46 -8.29 -8.26
CA GLU A 126 -4.20 -8.98 -9.52
C GLU A 126 -5.48 -9.56 -10.15
N GLU A 127 -6.29 -10.25 -9.36
CA GLU A 127 -7.58 -10.78 -9.79
C GLU A 127 -8.48 -9.69 -10.37
N ILE A 128 -8.58 -8.54 -9.68
CA ILE A 128 -9.37 -7.40 -10.15
C ILE A 128 -8.81 -6.89 -11.48
N ASN A 129 -7.49 -6.69 -11.57
CA ASN A 129 -6.85 -6.17 -12.78
C ASN A 129 -6.93 -7.10 -14.00
N LEU A 130 -7.03 -8.42 -13.81
CA LEU A 130 -7.18 -9.37 -14.92
C LEU A 130 -8.44 -9.11 -15.74
N SER A 131 -9.49 -8.57 -15.13
CA SER A 131 -10.73 -8.21 -15.84
C SER A 131 -10.60 -6.96 -16.74
N TYR A 132 -9.47 -6.25 -16.67
CA TYR A 132 -9.21 -5.01 -17.41
C TYR A 132 -8.01 -5.12 -18.37
N ARG A 133 -7.56 -6.34 -18.66
CA ARG A 133 -6.47 -6.62 -19.61
C ARG A 133 -6.98 -7.17 -20.94
#